data_AF-A0A914LI15-F1
#
_entry.id   AF-A0A914LI15-F1
#
_cell.length_a   1.000
_cell.length_b   1.000
_cell.length_c   1.000
_cell.angle_alpha   90.00
_cell.angle_beta   90.00
_cell.angle_gamma   90.00
#
_symmetry.space_group_name_H-M   'P 1'
#
loop_
_entity.id
_entity.type
_entity.pdbx_description
1 polymer ?
#
loop_
_entity_poly.entity_id
_entity_poly.type
_entity_poly.pdbx_seq_one_letter_code
_entity_poly.pdbx_strand_id
1 'polypeptide(L)'
;MYLLIILLILFPILSILGDDWGYDKNNGPNTCGGLCKTGKKQSPVDIVTKNLKEKCYLQLSFHKYNVVGPVEVVNNGHTVGVTGFKTWRERPYIANRVAS
;
A
#
# COMPACT_ATOMS: atom_id res chain seq x y z
N MET A 1 47.75 -0.36 -5.09
CA MET A 1 46.88 0.18 -6.16
C MET A 1 45.88 -0.87 -6.66
N TYR A 2 46.30 -2.09 -6.98
CA TYR A 2 45.40 -3.17 -7.43
C TYR A 2 44.39 -3.66 -6.36
N LEU A 3 44.77 -3.67 -5.07
CA LEU A 3 43.87 -4.09 -3.98
C LEU A 3 42.66 -3.15 -3.79
N LEU A 4 42.87 -1.84 -3.98
CA LEU A 4 41.82 -0.82 -3.89
C LEU A 4 40.82 -0.93 -5.06
N ILE A 5 41.34 -1.29 -6.24
CA ILE A 5 40.55 -1.50 -7.47
C ILE A 5 39.69 -2.78 -7.33
N ILE A 6 40.23 -3.85 -6.75
CA ILE A 6 39.47 -5.09 -6.48
C ILE A 6 38.33 -4.84 -5.47
N LEU A 7 38.57 -4.04 -4.42
CA LEU A 7 37.54 -3.70 -3.43
C LEU A 7 36.39 -2.86 -4.03
N LEU A 8 36.69 -1.98 -5.00
CA LEU A 8 35.71 -1.13 -5.69
C LEU A 8 34.87 -1.90 -6.73
N ILE A 9 35.40 -2.97 -7.32
CA ILE A 9 34.69 -3.81 -8.31
C ILE A 9 33.82 -4.88 -7.65
N LEU A 10 34.12 -5.28 -6.41
CA LEU A 10 33.32 -6.26 -5.64
C LEU A 10 32.13 -5.65 -4.89
N PHE A 11 32.08 -4.32 -4.72
CA PHE A 11 31.02 -3.64 -3.97
C PHE A 11 29.68 -3.38 -4.69
N PRO A 12 29.53 -3.39 -6.04
CA PRO A 12 28.24 -3.08 -6.66
C PRO A 12 27.32 -4.31 -6.87
N ILE A 13 27.73 -5.52 -6.45
CA ILE A 13 26.89 -6.73 -6.61
C ILE A 13 25.91 -6.89 -5.43
N LEU A 14 26.04 -6.08 -4.37
CA LEU A 14 25.13 -6.13 -3.24
C LEU A 14 23.85 -5.31 -3.56
N SER A 15 22.90 -6.02 -4.16
CA SER A 15 21.44 -5.83 -4.07
C SER A 15 20.82 -4.67 -4.85
N ILE A 16 20.48 -4.93 -6.12
CA ILE A 16 19.18 -4.50 -6.66
C ILE A 16 18.26 -5.72 -6.63
N LEU A 17 17.90 -6.17 -5.43
CA LEU A 17 16.69 -6.97 -5.29
C LEU A 17 15.53 -5.99 -5.34
N GLY A 18 15.08 -5.66 -6.54
CA GLY A 18 13.69 -5.23 -6.69
C GLY A 18 12.84 -6.32 -6.08
N ASP A 19 11.90 -5.95 -5.20
CA ASP A 19 11.06 -6.92 -4.50
C ASP A 19 10.12 -7.56 -5.54
N ASP A 20 10.54 -8.71 -6.09
CA ASP A 20 9.75 -9.52 -7.02
C ASP A 20 8.69 -10.26 -6.19
N TRP A 21 7.63 -9.53 -5.85
CA TRP A 21 6.44 -10.07 -5.21
C TRP A 21 5.29 -10.10 -6.22
N GLY A 22 4.36 -11.02 -6.02
CA GLY A 22 3.20 -11.19 -6.88
C GLY A 22 2.18 -12.09 -6.21
N TYR A 23 1.47 -12.84 -7.03
CA TYR A 23 0.44 -13.79 -6.60
C TYR A 23 0.64 -15.19 -7.20
N ASP A 24 1.76 -15.41 -7.90
CA ASP A 24 2.10 -16.71 -8.43
C ASP A 24 2.67 -17.62 -7.33
N LYS A 25 2.81 -18.91 -7.65
CA LYS A 25 3.31 -19.92 -6.72
C LYS A 25 4.64 -19.55 -6.06
N ASN A 26 5.54 -18.88 -6.79
CA ASN A 26 6.92 -18.66 -6.38
C ASN A 26 7.19 -17.25 -5.84
N ASN A 27 6.27 -16.31 -6.02
CA ASN A 27 6.40 -14.92 -5.54
C ASN A 27 5.16 -14.44 -4.76
N GLY A 28 4.27 -15.36 -4.38
CA GLY A 28 3.01 -15.06 -3.71
C GLY A 28 3.14 -14.65 -2.23
N PRO A 29 2.02 -14.32 -1.57
CA PRO A 29 2.03 -13.90 -0.16
C PRO A 29 2.69 -14.89 0.83
N ASN A 30 2.75 -16.18 0.48
CA ASN A 30 3.43 -17.22 1.25
C ASN A 30 4.96 -17.10 1.25
N THR A 31 5.54 -16.38 0.27
CA THR A 31 6.98 -16.11 0.19
C THR A 31 7.36 -14.75 0.79
N CYS A 32 6.39 -13.89 1.14
CA CYS A 32 6.65 -12.59 1.75
C CYS A 32 7.36 -12.74 3.11
N GLY A 33 8.53 -12.11 3.25
CA GLY A 33 9.34 -12.12 4.47
C GLY A 33 8.94 -11.06 5.49
N GLY A 34 9.80 -10.88 6.50
CA GLY A 34 9.74 -9.74 7.43
C GLY A 34 8.40 -9.58 8.16
N LEU A 35 7.86 -8.35 8.15
CA LEU A 35 6.62 -7.99 8.83
C LEU A 35 5.40 -8.69 8.24
N CYS A 36 5.41 -9.04 6.95
CA CYS A 36 4.32 -9.79 6.32
C CYS A 36 4.14 -11.16 6.96
N LYS A 37 5.26 -11.80 7.35
CA LYS A 37 5.26 -13.13 8.00
C LYS A 37 5.08 -13.06 9.52
N THR A 38 5.66 -12.05 10.17
CA THR A 38 5.81 -12.02 11.64
C THR A 38 5.02 -10.92 12.35
N GLY A 39 4.43 -9.99 11.59
CA GLY A 39 3.68 -8.88 12.14
C GLY A 39 2.38 -9.33 12.80
N LYS A 40 2.06 -8.72 13.95
CA LYS A 40 0.84 -9.05 14.72
C LYS A 40 -0.41 -8.27 14.29
N LYS A 41 -0.28 -7.41 13.28
CA LYS A 41 -1.33 -6.49 12.81
C LYS A 41 -1.41 -6.50 11.27
N GLN A 42 -1.38 -7.70 10.68
CA GLN A 42 -1.52 -7.89 9.23
C GLN A 42 -3.00 -7.82 8.81
N SER A 43 -3.22 -7.54 7.54
CA SER A 43 -4.52 -7.60 6.87
C SER A 43 -4.36 -8.40 5.57
N PRO A 44 -5.44 -9.03 5.04
CA PRO A 44 -6.80 -9.06 5.57
C PRO A 44 -6.95 -9.93 6.84
N VAL A 45 -8.09 -9.82 7.51
CA VAL A 45 -8.51 -10.72 8.60
C VAL A 45 -9.94 -11.19 8.33
N ASP A 46 -10.28 -12.37 8.85
CA ASP A 46 -11.66 -12.83 8.85
C ASP A 46 -12.48 -12.07 9.91
N ILE A 47 -13.55 -11.40 9.48
CA ILE A 47 -14.43 -10.61 10.36
C ILE A 47 -15.55 -11.50 10.87
N VAL A 48 -15.30 -12.17 12.00
CA VAL A 48 -16.28 -13.06 12.63
C VAL A 48 -17.28 -12.24 13.46
N THR A 49 -18.52 -12.13 12.99
CA THR A 49 -19.57 -11.27 13.59
C THR A 49 -19.81 -11.53 15.08
N LYS A 50 -19.72 -12.79 15.53
CA LYS A 50 -19.88 -13.18 16.95
C LYS A 50 -18.83 -12.58 17.89
N ASN A 51 -17.68 -12.14 17.36
CA ASN A 51 -16.57 -11.56 18.11
C ASN A 51 -16.54 -10.02 18.05
N LEU A 52 -17.50 -9.41 17.35
CA LEU A 52 -17.55 -7.96 17.22
C LEU A 52 -17.90 -7.31 18.55
N LYS A 53 -17.29 -6.17 18.80
CA LYS A 53 -17.66 -5.26 19.90
C LYS A 53 -18.30 -4.03 19.29
N GLU A 54 -19.56 -3.81 19.62
CA GLU A 54 -20.24 -2.60 19.20
C GLU A 54 -19.64 -1.39 19.91
N LYS A 55 -19.40 -0.32 19.15
CA LYS A 55 -18.93 0.94 19.69
C LYS A 55 -19.50 2.08 18.84
N CYS A 56 -19.98 3.11 19.52
CA CYS A 56 -20.38 4.34 18.87
C CYS A 56 -19.13 5.09 18.38
N TYR A 57 -19.09 5.38 17.09
CA TYR A 57 -18.10 6.24 16.47
C TYR A 57 -18.80 7.43 15.84
N LEU A 58 -18.06 8.53 15.64
CA LEU A 58 -18.57 9.63 14.82
C LEU A 58 -18.84 9.11 13.41
N GLN A 59 -19.94 9.57 12.83
CA GLN A 59 -20.31 9.19 11.47
C GLN A 59 -19.22 9.61 10.50
N LEU A 60 -18.76 8.70 9.64
CA LEU A 60 -17.88 9.03 8.52
C LEU A 60 -18.66 9.82 7.45
N SER A 61 -18.10 10.92 7.00
CA SER A 61 -18.61 11.75 5.91
C SER A 61 -17.63 11.82 4.75
N PHE A 62 -18.17 11.68 3.55
CA PHE A 62 -17.44 11.71 2.28
C PHE A 62 -17.64 13.09 1.66
N HIS A 63 -16.58 13.88 1.60
CA HIS A 63 -16.65 15.25 1.10
C HIS A 63 -16.07 15.33 -0.31
N LYS A 64 -16.77 16.03 -1.21
CA LYS A 64 -16.30 16.33 -2.58
C LYS A 64 -16.13 15.11 -3.48
N TYR A 65 -16.76 13.98 -3.16
CA TYR A 65 -16.77 12.78 -4.00
C TYR A 65 -17.72 12.89 -5.21
N ASN A 66 -18.52 13.95 -5.28
CA ASN A 66 -19.37 14.31 -6.42
C ASN A 66 -18.66 15.22 -7.44
N VAL A 67 -17.43 15.63 -7.18
CA VAL A 67 -16.64 16.48 -8.08
C VAL A 67 -16.00 15.60 -9.16
N VAL A 68 -15.90 16.15 -10.37
CA VAL A 68 -15.24 15.51 -11.52
C VAL A 68 -13.97 16.25 -11.85
N GLY A 69 -12.91 15.51 -12.17
CA GLY A 69 -11.62 16.05 -12.59
C GLY A 69 -10.79 15.00 -13.32
N PRO A 70 -9.66 15.41 -13.91
CA PRO A 70 -8.78 14.49 -14.61
C PRO A 70 -8.17 13.47 -13.65
N VAL A 71 -8.12 12.22 -14.07
CA VAL A 71 -7.45 11.12 -13.34
C VAL A 71 -6.46 10.43 -14.24
N GLU A 72 -5.50 9.77 -13.62
CA GLU A 72 -4.60 8.84 -14.29
C GLU A 72 -5.00 7.42 -13.90
N VAL A 73 -5.12 6.54 -14.89
CA VAL A 73 -5.40 5.13 -14.69
C VAL A 73 -4.13 4.36 -15.04
N VAL A 74 -3.63 3.57 -14.09
CA VAL A 74 -2.36 2.88 -14.21
C VAL A 74 -2.56 1.40 -13.91
N ASN A 75 -2.13 0.53 -14.83
CA ASN A 75 -1.89 -0.87 -14.51
C ASN A 75 -0.44 -1.01 -14.04
N ASN A 76 -0.23 -1.37 -12.77
CA ASN A 76 1.11 -1.49 -12.19
C ASN A 76 1.62 -2.94 -12.13
N GLY A 77 0.97 -3.88 -12.83
CA GLY A 77 1.30 -5.30 -12.80
C GLY A 77 0.70 -6.10 -11.64
N HIS A 78 0.23 -5.42 -10.58
CA HIS A 78 -0.40 -6.06 -9.41
C HIS A 78 -1.87 -5.67 -9.25
N THR A 79 -2.28 -4.52 -9.78
CA THR A 79 -3.66 -4.03 -9.79
C THR A 79 -3.85 -2.94 -10.85
N VAL A 80 -5.10 -2.49 -11.02
CA VAL A 80 -5.43 -1.23 -11.69
C VAL A 80 -5.61 -0.16 -10.63
N GLY A 81 -4.70 0.81 -10.60
CA GLY A 81 -4.75 1.97 -9.72
C GLY A 81 -5.33 3.20 -10.43
N VAL A 82 -5.97 4.07 -9.65
CA VAL A 82 -6.41 5.39 -10.11
C VAL A 82 -5.74 6.46 -9.24
N THR A 83 -5.07 7.41 -9.88
CA THR A 83 -4.34 8.52 -9.23
C THR A 83 -4.80 9.88 -9.80
N GLY A 84 -4.22 10.97 -9.30
CA GLY A 84 -4.51 12.33 -9.81
C GLY A 84 -5.44 13.18 -8.93
N PHE A 85 -6.23 12.58 -8.02
CA PHE A 85 -7.16 13.33 -7.14
C PHE A 85 -6.49 14.43 -6.29
N LYS A 86 -5.17 14.32 -6.03
CA LYS A 86 -4.40 15.29 -5.24
C LYS A 86 -4.16 16.62 -5.98
N THR A 87 -4.23 16.63 -7.31
CA THR A 87 -4.02 17.84 -8.12
C THR A 87 -5.32 18.63 -8.32
N TRP A 88 -6.46 18.04 -7.95
CA TRP A 88 -7.76 18.70 -8.08
C TRP A 88 -7.84 19.93 -7.18
N ARG A 89 -8.50 20.98 -7.67
CA ARG A 89 -8.82 22.18 -6.87
C ARG A 89 -9.66 21.80 -5.65
N GLU A 90 -10.64 20.93 -5.86
CA GLU A 90 -11.50 20.38 -4.81
C GLU A 90 -11.19 18.90 -4.59
N ARG A 91 -10.30 18.62 -3.64
CA ARG A 91 -9.84 17.26 -3.36
C ARG A 91 -10.88 16.49 -2.53
N PRO A 92 -11.23 15.24 -2.91
CA PRO A 92 -12.07 14.40 -2.10
C PRO A 92 -11.35 13.98 -0.81
N TYR A 93 -12.07 13.92 0.30
CA TYR A 93 -11.55 13.45 1.59
C TYR A 93 -12.64 12.82 2.45
N ILE A 94 -12.23 11.96 3.38
CA ILE A 94 -13.08 11.32 4.38
C ILE A 94 -12.74 11.94 5.72
N ALA A 95 -13.76 12.39 6.45
CA ALA A 95 -13.61 12.91 7.80
C ALA A 95 -14.75 12.41 8.68
N ASN A 96 -14.61 12.57 9.99
CA ASN A 96 -15.73 12.42 10.89
C ASN A 96 -16.65 13.64 10.74
N ARG A 97 -17.97 13.40 10.72
CA ARG A 97 -18.96 14.47 10.81
C ARG A 97 -18.76 15.19 12.15
N VAL A 98 -18.46 16.48 12.08
CA VAL A 98 -18.46 17.35 13.27
C VAL A 98 -19.91 17.53 13.69
N ALA A 99 -20.20 17.36 14.99
CA ALA A 99 -21.52 17.65 15.51
C ALA A 99 -21.83 19.14 15.23
N SER A 100 -22.91 19.38 14.49
CA SER A 100 -23.46 20.71 14.17
C SER A 100 -24.07 21.37 15.39
#